data_AF-A0A7S2MLS1-F1
#
_entry.id   AF-A0A7S2MLS1-F1
#
_cell.length_a   1.000
_cell.length_b   1.000
_cell.length_c   1.000
_cell.angle_alpha   90.00
_cell.angle_beta   90.00
_cell.angle_gamma   90.00
#
_symmetry.space_group_name_H-M   'P 1'
#
loop_
_entity.id
_entity.type
_entity.pdbx_description
1 polymer ?
#
loop_
_entity_poly.entity_id
_entity_poly.type
_entity_poly.pdbx_seq_one_letter_code
_entity_poly.pdbx_strand_id
1 'polypeptide(L)'
;AGELVAVVSRGDLKKSRGYPNASTDPNKQLLVAAACRPEPAELDRVRKLVEAGADALVLDASQGNSLPQIEFLKRVKHEFPSLNVVCGNVVTPRQAKPLLDAGADGIRVGMG
;
A
#
# COMPACT_ATOMS: atom_id res chain seq x y z
N ALA A 1 -33.34 -8.80 21.71
CA ALA A 1 -32.19 -8.69 22.62
C ALA A 1 -31.37 -9.98 22.50
N GLY A 2 -30.07 -9.87 22.24
CA GLY A 2 -29.18 -11.03 21.99
C GLY A 2 -28.72 -11.14 20.53
N GLU A 3 -28.17 -10.06 19.97
CA GLU A 3 -27.59 -10.07 18.62
C GLU A 3 -26.07 -10.29 18.69
N LEU A 4 -25.55 -11.13 17.79
CA LEU A 4 -24.11 -11.36 17.66
C LEU A 4 -23.47 -10.18 16.95
N VAL A 5 -22.48 -9.56 17.59
CA VAL A 5 -21.76 -8.39 17.03
C VAL A 5 -20.30 -8.67 16.67
N ALA A 6 -19.61 -9.52 17.42
CA ALA A 6 -18.22 -9.89 17.16
C ALA A 6 -17.86 -11.22 17.84
N VAL A 7 -16.80 -11.88 17.36
CA VAL A 7 -16.23 -13.09 17.98
C VAL A 7 -14.72 -12.91 18.07
N VAL A 8 -14.12 -13.38 19.16
CA VAL A 8 -12.68 -13.35 19.39
C VAL A 8 -12.17 -14.77 19.57
N SER A 9 -11.02 -15.11 18.97
CA SER A 9 -10.44 -16.45 19.06
C SER A 9 -9.31 -16.51 20.09
N ARG A 10 -9.25 -17.59 20.87
CA ARG A 10 -8.09 -17.91 21.72
C ARG A 10 -6.80 -18.09 20.90
N GLY A 11 -6.92 -18.45 19.62
CA GLY A 11 -5.79 -18.55 18.71
C GLY A 11 -5.07 -17.21 18.52
N ASP A 12 -5.80 -16.11 18.48
CA ASP A 12 -5.23 -14.77 18.25
C ASP A 12 -4.42 -14.32 19.47
N LEU A 13 -4.87 -14.64 20.69
CA LEU A 13 -4.10 -14.39 21.92
C LEU A 13 -2.77 -15.18 21.93
N LYS A 14 -2.78 -16.43 21.47
CA LYS A 14 -1.56 -17.24 21.36
C LYS A 14 -0.60 -16.65 20.33
N LYS A 15 -1.10 -16.21 19.17
CA LYS A 15 -0.28 -15.55 18.14
C LYS A 15 0.30 -14.23 18.65
N SER A 16 -0.50 -13.39 19.30
CA SER A 16 -0.02 -12.11 19.85
C SER A 16 1.09 -12.31 20.89
N ARG A 17 0.98 -13.33 21.75
CA ARG A 17 2.06 -13.69 22.69
C ARG A 17 3.28 -14.29 21.99
N GLY A 18 3.07 -15.12 20.97
CA GLY A 18 4.15 -15.79 20.23
C GLY A 18 4.92 -14.87 19.28
N TYR A 19 4.27 -13.82 18.77
CA TYR A 19 4.81 -12.86 17.81
C TYR A 19 4.62 -11.43 18.33
N PRO A 20 5.37 -11.02 19.38
CA PRO A 20 5.19 -9.71 20.01
C PRO A 20 5.52 -8.52 19.09
N ASN A 21 6.35 -8.74 18.07
CA ASN A 21 6.76 -7.72 17.10
C ASN A 21 6.00 -7.85 15.76
N ALA A 22 4.83 -8.50 15.76
CA ALA A 22 4.03 -8.60 14.54
C ALA A 22 3.59 -7.20 14.05
N SER A 23 3.82 -6.92 12.78
CA SER A 23 3.33 -5.71 12.11
C SER A 23 1.82 -5.77 12.03
N THR A 24 1.14 -4.99 12.87
CA THR A 24 -0.31 -4.97 12.96
C THR A 24 -0.85 -3.54 12.89
N ASP A 25 -2.08 -3.42 12.40
CA ASP A 25 -2.83 -2.19 12.43
C ASP A 25 -3.43 -1.93 13.84
N PRO A 26 -4.06 -0.76 14.07
CA PRO A 26 -4.74 -0.48 15.34
C PRO A 26 -5.83 -1.50 15.71
N ASN A 27 -6.40 -2.22 14.74
CA ASN A 27 -7.44 -3.25 14.92
C ASN A 27 -6.87 -4.65 15.17
N LYS A 28 -5.55 -4.80 15.33
CA LYS A 28 -4.84 -6.08 15.53
C LYS A 28 -4.86 -7.02 14.31
N GLN A 29 -5.13 -6.50 13.13
CA GLN A 29 -4.98 -7.20 11.86
C GLN A 29 -3.53 -7.08 11.37
N LEU A 30 -3.04 -8.07 10.63
CA LEU A 30 -1.69 -8.03 10.07
C LEU A 30 -1.63 -7.03 8.91
N LEU A 31 -0.56 -6.23 8.85
CA LEU A 31 -0.38 -5.30 7.75
C LEU A 31 -0.10 -6.02 6.43
N VAL A 32 -0.71 -5.55 5.35
CA VAL A 32 -0.57 -6.11 3.99
C VAL A 32 -0.38 -4.99 2.98
N ALA A 33 0.58 -5.20 2.07
CA ALA A 33 0.78 -4.35 0.90
C ALA A 33 0.62 -5.16 -0.38
N ALA A 34 0.17 -4.51 -1.45
CA ALA A 34 -0.01 -5.13 -2.76
C ALA A 34 0.73 -4.37 -3.86
N ALA A 35 1.27 -5.11 -4.83
CA ALA A 35 1.89 -4.52 -6.01
C ALA A 35 0.88 -4.32 -7.15
N CYS A 36 0.99 -3.19 -7.85
CA CYS A 36 0.21 -2.91 -9.06
C CYS A 36 1.07 -2.19 -10.10
N ARG A 37 0.68 -2.29 -11.38
CA ARG A 37 1.32 -1.51 -12.43
C ARG A 37 0.69 -0.11 -12.50
N PRO A 38 1.46 0.93 -12.81
CA PRO A 38 0.94 2.29 -12.94
C PRO A 38 0.22 2.50 -14.29
N GLU A 39 -0.82 1.71 -14.54
CA GLU A 39 -1.60 1.74 -15.77
C GLU A 39 -3.07 2.08 -15.47
N PRO A 40 -3.77 2.88 -16.29
CA PRO A 40 -5.16 3.25 -16.02
C PRO A 40 -6.11 2.07 -15.81
N ALA A 41 -5.87 0.95 -16.49
CA ALA A 41 -6.67 -0.27 -16.38
C ALA A 41 -6.54 -0.95 -15.00
N GLU A 42 -5.47 -0.70 -14.24
CA GLU A 42 -5.24 -1.29 -12.92
C GLU A 42 -6.05 -0.60 -11.81
N LEU A 43 -6.70 0.54 -12.09
CA LEU A 43 -7.41 1.29 -11.04
C LEU A 43 -8.57 0.50 -10.42
N ASP A 44 -9.29 -0.29 -11.21
CA ASP A 44 -10.34 -1.18 -10.70
C ASP A 44 -9.78 -2.29 -9.80
N ARG A 45 -8.55 -2.72 -10.06
CA ARG A 45 -7.83 -3.65 -9.19
C ARG A 45 -7.40 -2.97 -7.90
N VAL A 46 -6.92 -1.73 -7.95
CA VAL A 46 -6.58 -0.93 -6.76
C VAL A 46 -7.82 -0.76 -5.87
N ARG A 47 -8.97 -0.41 -6.44
CA ARG A 47 -10.26 -0.32 -5.71
C ARG A 47 -10.54 -1.60 -4.92
N LYS A 48 -10.46 -2.75 -5.59
CA LYS A 48 -10.71 -4.06 -4.97
C LYS A 48 -9.68 -4.40 -3.88
N LEU A 49 -8.42 -4.00 -4.04
CA LEU A 49 -7.38 -4.20 -3.04
C LEU A 49 -7.61 -3.34 -1.80
N VAL A 50 -7.99 -2.07 -2.00
CA VAL A 50 -8.32 -1.16 -0.90
C VAL A 50 -9.59 -1.63 -0.16
N GLU A 51 -10.62 -2.07 -0.91
CA GLU A 51 -11.83 -2.66 -0.34
C GLU A 51 -11.53 -3.93 0.47
N ALA A 52 -10.56 -4.74 0.02
CA ALA A 52 -10.09 -5.92 0.75
C ALA A 52 -9.22 -5.58 1.98
N GLY A 53 -8.88 -4.31 2.21
CA GLY A 53 -8.11 -3.86 3.38
C GLY A 53 -6.60 -3.81 3.17
N ALA A 54 -6.09 -3.60 1.96
CA ALA A 54 -4.65 -3.35 1.75
C ALA A 54 -4.23 -2.01 2.39
N ASP A 55 -3.19 -2.03 3.23
CA ASP A 55 -2.69 -0.86 3.96
C ASP A 55 -1.76 0.03 3.11
N ALA A 56 -1.12 -0.58 2.12
CA ALA A 56 -0.20 0.10 1.22
C ALA A 56 -0.22 -0.48 -0.19
N LEU A 57 0.11 0.38 -1.16
CA LEU A 57 0.25 0.03 -2.57
C LEU A 57 1.70 0.24 -3.01
N VAL A 58 2.27 -0.72 -3.73
CA VAL A 58 3.59 -0.59 -4.35
C VAL A 58 3.42 -0.49 -5.85
N LEU A 59 3.87 0.63 -6.43
CA LEU A 59 3.88 0.80 -7.89
C LEU A 59 5.08 0.05 -8.47
N ASP A 60 4.80 -1.00 -9.22
CA ASP A 60 5.81 -1.85 -9.83
C ASP A 60 6.09 -1.39 -11.26
N ALA A 61 7.22 -0.72 -11.44
CA ALA A 61 7.72 -0.30 -12.74
C ALA A 61 9.24 -0.45 -12.79
N SER A 62 9.76 -0.83 -13.97
CA SER A 62 11.22 -0.94 -14.19
C SER A 62 11.94 0.41 -14.06
N GLN A 63 11.32 1.51 -14.50
CA GLN A 63 11.77 2.88 -14.29
C GLN A 63 10.60 3.74 -13.80
N GLY A 64 10.66 4.14 -12.54
CA GLY A 64 9.55 4.80 -11.86
C GLY A 64 9.41 6.28 -12.17
N ASN A 65 10.50 6.95 -12.54
CA ASN A 65 10.45 8.37 -12.93
C ASN A 65 9.88 8.55 -14.34
N SER A 66 8.57 8.36 -14.45
CA SER A 66 7.82 8.44 -15.70
C SER A 66 6.50 9.19 -15.50
N LEU A 67 6.02 9.84 -16.55
CA LEU A 67 4.73 10.53 -16.52
C LEU A 67 3.56 9.59 -16.15
N PRO A 68 3.45 8.37 -16.71
CA PRO A 68 2.37 7.45 -16.34
C PRO A 68 2.34 7.14 -14.84
N GLN A 69 3.50 6.93 -14.21
CA GLN A 69 3.55 6.65 -12.77
C GLN A 69 3.16 7.86 -11.93
N ILE A 70 3.62 9.05 -12.29
CA ILE A 70 3.27 10.29 -11.57
C ILE A 70 1.77 10.56 -11.68
N GLU A 71 1.18 10.42 -12.86
CA GLU A 71 -0.25 10.61 -13.08
C GLU A 71 -1.08 9.56 -12.34
N PHE A 72 -0.65 8.30 -12.39
CA PHE A 72 -1.31 7.22 -11.67
C PHE A 72 -1.25 7.42 -10.16
N LEU A 73 -0.08 7.78 -9.61
CA LEU A 73 0.09 8.13 -8.20
C LEU A 73 -0.88 9.23 -7.77
N LYS A 74 -0.92 10.34 -8.51
CA LYS A 74 -1.83 11.47 -8.22
C LYS A 74 -3.28 11.01 -8.21
N ARG A 75 -3.68 10.16 -9.16
CA ARG A 75 -5.03 9.61 -9.23
C ARG A 75 -5.35 8.71 -8.04
N VAL A 76 -4.43 7.82 -7.65
CA VAL A 76 -4.58 6.94 -6.48
C VAL A 76 -4.68 7.77 -5.20
N LYS A 77 -3.80 8.76 -4.98
CA LYS A 77 -3.86 9.62 -3.78
C LYS A 77 -5.10 10.51 -3.75
N HIS A 78 -5.62 10.92 -4.91
CA HIS A 78 -6.89 11.65 -4.98
C HIS A 78 -8.08 10.76 -4.59
N GLU A 79 -8.13 9.52 -5.08
CA GLU A 79 -9.25 8.59 -4.79
C GLU A 79 -9.14 7.96 -3.39
N PHE A 80 -7.91 7.69 -2.92
CA PHE A 80 -7.61 7.03 -1.64
C PHE A 80 -6.57 7.85 -0.85
N PRO A 81 -6.96 8.99 -0.26
CA PRO A 81 -6.02 9.90 0.39
C PRO A 81 -5.27 9.30 1.58
N SER A 82 -5.87 8.33 2.27
CA SER A 82 -5.27 7.62 3.41
C SER A 82 -4.40 6.42 3.01
N LEU A 83 -4.42 5.99 1.74
CA LEU A 83 -3.62 4.85 1.30
C LEU A 83 -2.15 5.26 1.18
N ASN A 84 -1.27 4.48 1.78
CA ASN A 84 0.17 4.66 1.61
C ASN A 84 0.60 4.13 0.24
N VAL A 85 1.35 4.92 -0.52
CA VAL A 85 1.82 4.54 -1.86
C VAL A 85 3.34 4.62 -1.93
N VAL A 86 3.96 3.47 -2.22
CA VAL A 86 5.39 3.34 -2.47
C VAL A 86 5.63 3.38 -3.97
N CYS A 87 6.41 4.36 -4.43
CA CYS A 87 6.73 4.55 -5.83
C CYS A 87 8.14 4.10 -6.17
N GLY A 88 8.38 3.77 -7.43
CA GLY A 88 9.64 3.24 -7.90
C GLY A 88 9.52 2.52 -9.24
N ASN A 89 10.59 1.97 -9.77
CA ASN A 89 11.91 1.95 -9.17
C ASN A 89 12.75 3.19 -9.55
N VAL A 90 13.61 3.65 -8.64
CA VAL A 90 14.55 4.76 -8.91
C VAL A 90 15.98 4.37 -8.55
N VAL A 91 16.97 5.01 -9.17
CA VAL A 91 18.41 4.82 -8.88
C VAL A 91 19.16 6.12 -8.60
N THR A 92 18.50 7.27 -8.75
CA THR A 92 19.09 8.58 -8.45
C THR A 92 18.13 9.45 -7.65
N PRO A 93 18.64 10.41 -6.84
CA PRO A 93 17.79 11.40 -6.17
C PRO A 93 16.94 12.24 -7.14
N ARG A 94 17.45 12.50 -8.36
CA ARG A 94 16.73 13.24 -9.40
C ARG A 94 15.47 12.52 -9.89
N GLN A 95 15.49 11.19 -9.87
CA GLN A 95 14.33 10.36 -10.20
C GLN A 95 13.34 10.26 -9.04
N ALA A 96 13.83 10.27 -7.80
CA ALA A 96 12.98 10.21 -6.61
C ALA A 96 12.19 11.52 -6.40
N LYS A 97 12.81 12.67 -6.67
CA LYS A 97 12.22 13.98 -6.40
C LYS A 97 10.83 14.18 -7.02
N PRO A 98 10.60 13.93 -8.33
CA PRO A 98 9.27 14.08 -8.93
C PRO A 98 8.19 13.17 -8.32
N LEU A 99 8.57 11.97 -7.85
CA LEU A 99 7.63 11.04 -7.20
C LEU A 99 7.24 11.53 -5.80
N LEU A 100 8.21 12.02 -5.03
CA LEU A 100 7.97 12.64 -3.73
C LEU A 100 7.13 13.91 -3.85
N ASP A 101 7.48 14.79 -4.81
CA ASP A 101 6.74 16.02 -5.08
C ASP A 101 5.29 15.73 -5.54
N ALA A 102 5.04 14.56 -6.11
CA ALA A 102 3.71 14.10 -6.51
C ALA A 102 2.91 13.41 -5.38
N GLY A 103 3.51 13.22 -4.19
CA GLY A 103 2.83 12.68 -3.01
C GLY A 103 3.09 11.19 -2.72
N ALA A 104 4.22 10.63 -3.18
CA ALA A 104 4.64 9.30 -2.78
C ALA A 104 5.00 9.26 -1.28
N ASP A 105 4.51 8.25 -0.56
CA ASP A 105 4.78 8.04 0.87
C ASP A 105 6.07 7.23 1.11
N GLY A 106 6.53 6.51 0.08
CA GLY A 106 7.79 5.77 0.10
C GLY A 106 8.41 5.64 -1.29
N ILE A 107 9.70 5.35 -1.32
CA ILE A 107 10.48 5.18 -2.56
C ILE A 107 11.20 3.83 -2.57
N ARG A 108 10.95 3.02 -3.60
CA ARG A 108 11.68 1.77 -3.90
C ARG A 108 12.90 2.09 -4.77
N VAL A 109 14.08 1.80 -4.24
CA VAL A 109 15.39 2.06 -4.87
C VAL A 109 16.02 0.76 -5.38
N GLY A 110 16.59 0.77 -6.59
CA GLY A 110 17.24 -0.37 -7.22
C GLY A 110 16.58 -0.81 -8.53
N MET A 111 17.21 -1.66 -9.34
CA MET A 111 16.66 -2.13 -10.63
C MET A 111 16.27 -3.62 -10.63
N GLY A 112 16.22 -4.24 -9.44
CA GLY A 112 15.73 -5.60 -9.20
C GLY A 112 14.91 -5.63 -7.93
#